data_AF-A0A928CQA3-F1
#
_entry.id   AF-A0A928CQA3-F1
#
_cell.length_a   1.000
_cell.length_b   1.000
_cell.length_c   1.000
_cell.angle_alpha   90.00
_cell.angle_beta   90.00
_cell.angle_gamma   90.00
#
_symmetry.space_group_name_H-M   'P 1'
#
loop_
_entity.id
_entity.type
_entity.pdbx_description
1 polymer ?
#
loop_
_entity_poly.entity_id
_entity_poly.type
_entity_poly.pdbx_seq_one_letter_code
_entity_poly.pdbx_strand_id
1 'polypeptide(L)'
;MLKLNASYSKKVPAEGEYSSQSYHASIEVELPDGLTPDQLNDKIHETFEMVRESVEAELHANGATNTEGSAPRNQQNQSRQGYRSGASNYGKNKGQSQEDSAASSKQIKYLLDLARTNKVTPQQILARFKVNALEELTRNQCSLAIDEFNGKAA
;
A
#
# COMPACT_ATOMS: atom_id res chain seq x y z
N MET A 1 34.63 10.00 6.41
CA MET A 1 33.32 10.45 5.88
C MET A 1 32.23 9.44 6.20
N LEU A 2 31.49 9.73 7.27
CA LEU A 2 30.30 8.99 7.68
C LEU A 2 29.07 9.56 6.98
N LYS A 3 28.11 8.71 6.64
CA LYS A 3 26.83 9.11 6.04
C LYS A 3 25.68 8.68 6.92
N LEU A 4 24.77 9.60 7.19
CA LEU A 4 23.52 9.36 7.90
C LEU A 4 22.38 9.33 6.89
N ASN A 5 21.65 8.22 6.85
CA ASN A 5 20.40 8.13 6.11
C ASN A 5 19.24 8.02 7.11
N ALA A 6 18.29 8.95 7.02
CA ALA A 6 17.08 8.93 7.83
C ALA A 6 15.87 8.86 6.89
N SER A 7 14.99 7.89 7.14
CA SER A 7 13.76 7.73 6.36
C SER A 7 12.56 7.52 7.26
N TYR A 8 11.43 8.11 6.85
CA TYR A 8 10.16 8.01 7.54
C TYR A 8 9.07 7.65 6.53
N SER A 9 8.23 6.69 6.90
CA SER A 9 7.10 6.26 6.07
C SER A 9 5.85 6.10 6.90
N LYS A 10 4.75 6.73 6.49
CA LYS A 10 3.46 6.64 7.17
C LYS A 10 2.36 6.30 6.19
N LYS A 11 1.57 5.30 6.54
CA LYS A 11 0.33 4.96 5.82
C LYS A 11 -0.82 5.64 6.52
N VAL A 12 -1.64 6.35 5.75
CA VAL A 12 -2.89 6.94 6.22
C VAL A 12 -4.06 6.32 5.47
N PRO A 13 -5.23 6.20 6.13
CA PRO A 13 -6.47 5.85 5.44
C PRO A 13 -6.75 6.89 4.33
N ALA A 14 -7.09 6.42 3.13
CA ALA A 14 -7.54 7.31 2.07
C ALA A 14 -9.08 7.28 1.99
N GLU A 15 -9.69 8.33 1.43
CA GLU A 15 -11.13 8.43 1.24
C GLU A 15 -11.59 7.44 0.15
N GLY A 16 -11.77 6.18 0.52
CA GLY A 16 -12.26 5.10 -0.34
C GLY A 16 -12.06 3.72 0.30
N GLU A 17 -13.05 2.84 0.17
CA GLU A 17 -12.91 1.45 0.62
C GLU A 17 -11.70 0.79 -0.07
N TYR A 18 -10.79 0.25 0.73
CA TYR A 18 -9.55 -0.38 0.27
C TYR A 18 -8.50 0.54 -0.38
N SER A 19 -8.54 1.86 -0.14
CA SER A 19 -7.47 2.77 -0.53
C SER A 19 -6.57 3.12 0.68
N SER A 20 -5.26 3.02 0.50
CA SER A 20 -4.28 3.49 1.49
C SER A 20 -3.33 4.46 0.80
N GLN A 21 -3.16 5.65 1.36
CA GLN A 21 -2.14 6.59 0.91
C GLN A 21 -0.88 6.40 1.78
N SER A 22 0.28 6.33 1.15
CA SER A 22 1.55 6.24 1.87
C SER A 22 2.42 7.44 1.56
N TYR A 23 2.96 8.04 2.61
CA TYR A 23 3.90 9.14 2.56
C TYR A 23 5.28 8.60 2.91
N HIS A 24 6.29 9.03 2.18
CA HIS A 24 7.67 8.60 2.36
C HIS A 24 8.61 9.80 2.18
N ALA A 25 9.48 10.01 3.16
CA ALA A 25 10.58 10.96 3.07
C ALA A 25 11.88 10.25 3.44
N SER A 26 12.96 10.56 2.71
CA SER A 26 14.29 10.03 2.94
C SER A 26 15.30 11.15 2.70
N ILE A 27 16.17 11.37 3.68
CA ILE A 27 17.25 12.34 3.59
C ILE A 27 18.58 11.66 3.88
N GLU A 28 19.60 12.07 3.14
CA GLU A 28 20.99 11.66 3.34
C GLU A 28 21.79 12.89 3.71
N VAL A 29 22.54 12.80 4.82
CA VAL A 29 23.38 13.87 5.33
C VAL A 29 24.77 13.32 5.58
N GLU A 30 25.78 14.05 5.13
CA GLU A 30 27.17 13.74 5.44
C GLU A 30 27.52 14.24 6.84
N LEU A 31 28.11 13.37 7.65
CA LEU A 31 28.50 13.70 9.02
C LEU A 31 29.97 14.11 9.08
N PRO A 32 30.31 15.14 9.87
CA PRO A 32 31.69 15.52 10.11
C PRO A 32 32.46 14.40 10.82
N ASP A 33 33.75 14.27 10.48
CA ASP A 33 34.63 13.34 11.17
C ASP A 33 34.96 13.86 12.59
N GLY A 34 35.16 12.96 13.56
CA GLY A 34 35.52 13.32 14.94
C GLY A 34 34.35 13.59 15.89
N LEU A 35 33.11 13.26 15.51
CA LEU A 35 31.97 13.28 16.43
C LEU A 35 32.16 12.29 17.59
N THR A 36 31.82 12.73 18.79
CA THR A 36 31.69 11.82 19.94
C THR A 36 30.42 10.95 19.80
N PRO A 37 30.35 9.79 20.48
CA PRO A 37 29.17 8.92 20.43
C PRO A 37 27.86 9.64 20.79
N ASP A 38 27.89 10.54 21.78
CA ASP A 38 26.71 11.28 22.22
C ASP A 38 26.25 12.27 21.14
N GLN A 39 27.18 13.03 20.56
CA GLN A 39 26.85 13.97 19.47
C GLN A 39 26.34 13.27 18.21
N LEU A 40 26.84 12.06 17.93
CA LEU A 40 26.31 11.24 16.84
C LEU A 40 24.87 10.81 17.14
N ASN A 41 24.61 10.38 18.36
CA ASN A 41 23.28 9.98 18.83
C ASN A 41 22.29 11.15 18.74
N ASP A 42 22.68 12.33 19.21
CA ASP A 42 21.89 13.56 19.11
C ASP A 42 21.57 13.87 17.65
N LYS A 43 22.56 13.82 16.75
CA LYS A 43 22.37 14.06 15.31
C LYS A 43 21.39 13.09 14.67
N ILE A 44 21.43 11.81 15.06
CA ILE A 44 20.52 10.78 14.56
C ILE A 44 19.09 11.13 14.97
N HIS A 45 18.88 11.49 16.24
CA HIS A 45 17.56 11.86 16.76
C HIS A 45 17.04 13.13 16.08
N GLU A 46 17.83 14.20 16.02
CA GLU A 46 17.45 15.46 15.37
C GLU A 46 17.09 15.26 13.89
N THR A 47 17.91 14.50 13.17
CA THR A 47 17.69 14.23 11.74
C THR A 47 16.41 13.42 11.53
N PHE A 48 16.15 12.42 12.37
CA PHE A 48 14.93 11.62 12.27
C PHE A 48 13.68 12.43 12.65
N GLU A 49 13.75 13.25 13.70
CA GLU A 49 12.65 14.12 14.11
C GLU A 49 12.31 15.12 13.00
N MET A 50 13.29 15.76 12.37
CA MET A 50 13.09 16.68 11.26
C MET A 50 12.34 16.01 10.08
N VAL A 51 12.74 14.80 9.70
CA VAL A 51 12.08 14.05 8.61
C VAL A 51 10.65 13.71 9.00
N ARG A 52 10.44 13.24 10.24
CA ARG A 52 9.11 12.90 10.75
C ARG A 52 8.20 14.12 10.76
N GLU A 53 8.66 15.24 11.33
CA GLU A 53 7.89 16.48 11.41
C GLU A 53 7.56 17.05 10.04
N SER A 54 8.48 16.95 9.08
CA SER A 54 8.21 17.37 7.70
C SER A 54 7.06 16.59 7.08
N VAL A 55 7.04 15.26 7.25
CA VAL A 55 5.95 14.40 6.74
C VAL A 55 4.64 14.65 7.48
N GLU A 56 4.69 14.80 8.81
CA GLU A 56 3.49 15.08 9.61
C GLU A 56 2.91 16.46 9.28
N ALA A 57 3.75 17.49 9.12
CA ALA A 57 3.31 18.83 8.71
C ALA A 57 2.61 18.83 7.35
N GLU A 58 3.15 18.11 6.36
CA GLU A 58 2.50 17.92 5.07
C GLU A 58 1.17 17.17 5.17
N LEU A 59 1.10 16.14 6.02
CA LEU A 59 -0.13 15.39 6.27
C LEU A 59 -1.21 16.27 6.91
N HIS A 60 -0.85 17.06 7.90
CA HIS A 60 -1.78 17.97 8.58
C HIS A 60 -2.21 19.14 7.69
N ALA A 61 -1.32 19.67 6.84
CA ALA A 61 -1.65 20.71 5.87
C ALA A 61 -2.59 20.21 4.76
N ASN A 62 -2.41 18.97 4.29
CA ASN A 62 -3.30 18.36 3.29
C ASN A 62 -4.65 17.89 3.87
N GLY A 63 -4.73 17.67 5.18
CA GLY A 63 -5.98 17.32 5.85
C GLY A 63 -6.96 18.49 6.05
N ALA A 64 -6.50 19.74 5.91
CA ALA A 64 -7.29 20.95 6.19
C ALA A 64 -7.89 21.64 4.93
N THR A 65 -7.61 21.14 3.73
CA THR A 65 -7.98 21.81 2.46
C THR A 65 -9.08 21.12 1.67
N ASN A 66 -9.91 20.30 2.30
CA ASN A 66 -11.17 19.83 1.70
C ASN A 66 -12.34 20.74 2.06
N THR A 67 -12.26 22.02 1.69
CA THR A 67 -13.44 22.86 1.43
C THR A 67 -13.15 23.76 0.24
N GLU A 68 -13.78 23.39 -0.89
CA GLU A 68 -14.28 24.26 -1.96
C GLU A 68 -13.34 25.33 -2.54
N GLY A 69 -12.84 25.11 -3.75
CA GLY A 69 -12.27 26.19 -4.56
C GLY A 69 -11.66 25.71 -5.87
N SER A 70 -12.35 25.98 -6.97
CA SER A 70 -11.95 25.63 -8.33
C SER A 70 -10.66 26.34 -8.82
N ALA A 71 -9.94 25.64 -9.71
CA ALA A 71 -9.02 26.13 -10.77
C ALA A 71 -7.56 26.46 -10.41
N PRO A 72 -6.64 26.51 -11.40
CA PRO A 72 -6.46 25.64 -12.56
C PRO A 72 -5.04 25.01 -12.61
N ARG A 73 -4.95 23.96 -13.43
CA ARG A 73 -3.73 23.28 -13.89
C ARG A 73 -2.73 24.28 -14.47
N ASN A 74 -1.66 24.61 -13.76
CA ASN A 74 -0.52 25.33 -14.31
C ASN A 74 0.63 24.36 -14.63
N GLN A 75 0.80 24.11 -15.92
CA GLN A 75 1.99 23.52 -16.50
C GLN A 75 3.14 24.53 -16.35
N GLN A 76 4.07 24.29 -15.43
CA GLN A 76 5.37 24.97 -15.48
C GLN A 76 6.51 23.96 -15.44
N ASN A 77 6.82 23.59 -16.68
CA ASN A 77 8.10 23.17 -17.22
C ASN A 77 9.32 23.82 -16.52
N GLN A 78 10.05 23.05 -15.71
CA GLN A 78 11.45 23.32 -15.39
C GLN A 78 12.26 22.02 -15.38
N SER A 79 12.88 21.77 -16.53
CA SER A 79 14.21 21.18 -16.74
C SER A 79 14.68 20.08 -15.77
N ARG A 80 14.35 18.82 -16.09
CA ARG A 80 15.12 17.66 -15.61
C ARG A 80 16.23 17.32 -16.59
N GLN A 81 17.45 17.69 -16.19
CA GLN A 81 18.71 17.35 -16.80
C GLN A 81 18.86 15.82 -16.86
N GLY A 82 18.91 15.30 -18.09
CA GLY A 82 19.02 13.86 -18.36
C GLY A 82 20.40 13.33 -18.03
N TYR A 83 20.51 12.55 -16.95
CA TYR A 83 21.54 11.53 -16.84
C TYR A 83 21.03 10.25 -17.49
N ARG A 84 21.56 9.97 -18.68
CA ARG A 84 21.54 8.64 -19.29
C ARG A 84 22.46 7.73 -18.48
N SER A 85 21.94 6.61 -17.97
CA SER A 85 22.74 5.39 -17.82
C SER A 85 21.86 4.16 -17.63
N GLY A 86 22.21 3.09 -18.32
CA GLY A 86 21.99 1.73 -17.85
C GLY A 86 20.68 1.06 -18.24
N ALA A 87 20.63 0.55 -19.46
CA ALA A 87 19.80 -0.61 -19.77
C ALA A 87 20.22 -1.79 -18.86
N SER A 88 19.31 -2.34 -18.08
CA SER A 88 19.47 -3.67 -17.50
C SER A 88 18.16 -4.45 -17.58
N ASN A 89 18.24 -5.50 -18.40
CA ASN A 89 17.32 -6.62 -18.47
C ASN A 89 17.20 -7.29 -17.10
N TYR A 90 16.01 -7.26 -16.50
CA TYR A 90 15.44 -8.32 -15.67
C TYR A 90 13.94 -8.19 -15.92
N GLY A 91 13.24 -9.15 -16.50
CA GLY A 91 13.33 -10.59 -16.33
C GLY A 91 11.88 -11.05 -16.39
N LYS A 92 11.41 -11.32 -17.61
CA LYS A 92 10.21 -12.09 -17.90
C LYS A 92 10.28 -13.37 -17.06
N ASN A 93 9.39 -13.54 -16.09
CA ASN A 93 9.05 -14.88 -15.60
C ASN A 93 7.54 -15.05 -15.63
N LYS A 94 7.15 -15.81 -16.64
CA LYS A 94 5.82 -16.32 -16.92
C LYS A 94 5.83 -17.75 -16.38
N GLY A 95 4.86 -18.08 -15.52
CA GLY A 95 4.49 -19.48 -15.24
C GLY A 95 5.16 -20.10 -14.01
N GLN A 96 4.48 -20.01 -12.87
CA GLN A 96 4.41 -21.12 -11.93
C GLN A 96 2.95 -21.22 -11.47
N SER A 97 2.35 -22.36 -11.79
CA SER A 97 0.99 -22.76 -11.47
C SER A 97 0.74 -22.62 -9.97
N GLN A 98 -0.08 -21.64 -9.61
CA GLN A 98 -0.52 -21.40 -8.25
C GLN A 98 -1.79 -22.22 -8.03
N GLU A 99 -1.63 -23.54 -7.93
CA GLU A 99 -2.70 -24.41 -7.43
C GLU A 99 -2.89 -24.12 -5.94
N ASP A 100 -4.12 -23.70 -5.62
CA ASP A 100 -4.77 -23.78 -4.30
C ASP A 100 -4.09 -23.12 -3.10
N SER A 101 -3.56 -21.93 -3.28
CA SER A 101 -3.41 -21.02 -2.13
C SER A 101 -4.79 -20.69 -1.55
N ALA A 102 -4.90 -20.72 -0.22
CA ALA A 102 -6.09 -20.32 0.52
C ALA A 102 -6.57 -18.92 0.07
N ALA A 103 -7.88 -18.73 0.05
CA ALA A 103 -8.51 -17.49 -0.34
C ALA A 103 -8.04 -16.37 0.59
N SER A 104 -7.71 -15.23 0.01
CA SER A 104 -7.34 -14.06 0.82
C SER A 104 -8.52 -13.66 1.69
N SER A 105 -8.27 -13.22 2.93
CA SER A 105 -9.31 -12.75 3.87
C SER A 105 -10.22 -11.67 3.25
N LYS A 106 -9.72 -10.89 2.29
CA LYS A 106 -10.51 -9.92 1.51
C LYS A 106 -11.54 -10.58 0.60
N GLN A 107 -11.17 -11.68 -0.05
CA GLN A 107 -12.06 -12.44 -0.94
C GLN A 107 -13.16 -13.13 -0.12
N ILE A 108 -12.82 -13.68 1.04
CA ILE A 108 -13.79 -14.27 1.98
C ILE A 108 -14.77 -13.20 2.49
N LYS A 109 -14.28 -12.00 2.86
CA LYS A 109 -15.14 -10.89 3.29
C LYS A 109 -16.08 -10.44 2.17
N TYR A 110 -15.55 -10.27 0.96
CA TYR A 110 -16.37 -9.89 -0.20
C TYR A 110 -17.43 -10.95 -0.53
N LEU A 111 -17.07 -12.23 -0.48
CA LEU A 111 -18.01 -13.34 -0.64
C LEU A 111 -19.12 -13.31 0.44
N LEU A 112 -18.78 -13.01 1.69
CA LEU A 112 -19.75 -12.87 2.78
C LEU A 112 -20.71 -11.69 2.58
N ASP A 113 -20.20 -10.54 2.13
CA ASP A 113 -21.02 -9.37 1.86
C ASP A 113 -21.94 -9.60 0.64
N LEU A 114 -21.45 -10.31 -0.37
CA LEU A 114 -22.24 -10.73 -1.54
C LEU A 114 -23.30 -11.77 -1.16
N ALA A 115 -22.97 -12.72 -0.28
CA ALA A 115 -23.90 -13.71 0.25
C ALA A 115 -25.04 -13.05 1.03
N ARG A 116 -24.71 -12.03 1.85
CA ARG A 116 -25.71 -11.24 2.59
C ARG A 116 -26.69 -10.54 1.64
N THR A 117 -26.19 -10.01 0.54
CA THR A 117 -26.99 -9.33 -0.49
C THR A 117 -27.90 -10.31 -1.24
N ASN A 118 -27.42 -11.51 -1.53
CA ASN A 118 -28.18 -12.56 -2.22
C ASN A 118 -29.01 -13.47 -1.30
N LYS A 119 -29.12 -13.15 0.00
CA LYS A 119 -29.77 -13.97 1.03
C LYS A 119 -29.24 -15.42 1.13
N VAL A 120 -27.99 -15.64 0.73
CA VAL A 120 -27.30 -16.92 0.84
C VAL A 120 -26.63 -16.99 2.21
N THR A 121 -26.84 -18.07 2.95
CA THR A 121 -26.19 -18.21 4.25
C THR A 121 -24.76 -18.72 4.10
N PRO A 122 -23.82 -18.30 4.96
CA PRO A 122 -22.45 -18.80 4.93
C PRO A 122 -22.36 -20.33 5.01
N GLN A 123 -23.31 -20.97 5.70
CA GLN A 123 -23.41 -22.43 5.79
C GLN A 123 -23.75 -23.09 4.44
N GLN A 124 -24.54 -22.45 3.58
CA GLN A 124 -24.84 -22.95 2.23
C GLN A 124 -23.59 -22.93 1.34
N ILE A 125 -22.71 -21.93 1.51
CA ILE A 125 -21.44 -21.82 0.79
C ILE A 125 -20.48 -22.93 1.25
N LEU A 126 -20.36 -23.14 2.56
CA LEU A 126 -19.53 -24.21 3.12
C LEU A 126 -19.99 -25.61 2.67
N ALA A 127 -21.31 -25.85 2.68
CA ALA A 127 -21.88 -27.11 2.19
C ALA A 127 -21.64 -27.33 0.69
N ARG A 128 -21.62 -26.26 -0.11
CA ARG A 128 -21.42 -26.32 -1.58
C ARG A 128 -20.00 -26.69 -1.95
N PHE A 129 -19.01 -26.12 -1.26
CA PHE A 129 -17.58 -26.35 -1.54
C PHE A 129 -16.96 -27.48 -0.69
N LYS A 130 -17.76 -28.12 0.19
CA LYS A 130 -17.32 -29.19 1.13
C LYS A 130 -16.17 -28.75 2.03
N VAL A 131 -16.25 -27.52 2.54
CA VAL A 131 -15.22 -26.92 3.38
C VAL A 131 -15.76 -26.72 4.79
N ASN A 132 -14.94 -26.93 5.83
CA ASN A 132 -15.39 -26.81 7.22
C ASN A 132 -15.44 -25.35 7.68
N ALA A 133 -14.52 -24.52 7.16
CA ALA A 133 -14.43 -23.11 7.47
C ALA A 133 -14.21 -22.27 6.21
N LEU A 134 -14.69 -21.02 6.20
CA LEU A 134 -14.53 -20.14 5.03
C LEU A 134 -13.06 -19.80 4.73
N GLU A 135 -12.20 -19.95 5.73
CA GLU A 135 -10.74 -19.73 5.66
C GLU A 135 -10.01 -20.80 4.85
N GLU A 136 -10.61 -21.98 4.72
CA GLU A 136 -10.09 -23.11 3.93
C GLU A 136 -10.54 -23.05 2.46
N LEU A 137 -11.40 -22.11 2.07
CA LEU A 137 -11.77 -21.90 0.67
C LEU A 137 -10.51 -21.53 -0.11
N THR A 138 -10.26 -22.16 -1.25
CA THR A 138 -9.14 -21.75 -2.11
C THR A 138 -9.49 -20.48 -2.88
N ARG A 139 -8.46 -19.75 -3.33
CA ARG A 139 -8.65 -18.54 -4.15
C ARG A 139 -9.55 -18.77 -5.37
N ASN A 140 -9.45 -19.95 -5.98
CA ASN A 140 -10.24 -20.35 -7.15
C ASN A 140 -11.69 -20.62 -6.75
N GLN A 141 -11.91 -21.39 -5.68
CA GLN A 141 -13.26 -21.68 -5.17
C GLN A 141 -14.00 -20.41 -4.75
N CYS A 142 -13.30 -19.50 -4.07
CA CYS A 142 -13.87 -18.23 -3.65
C CYS A 142 -14.24 -17.34 -4.85
N SER A 143 -13.40 -17.29 -5.89
CA SER A 143 -13.68 -16.51 -7.10
C SER A 143 -14.86 -17.10 -7.88
N LEU A 144 -14.98 -18.43 -7.98
CA LEU A 144 -16.13 -19.11 -8.58
C LEU A 144 -17.43 -18.81 -7.84
N ALA A 145 -17.40 -18.87 -6.50
CA ALA A 145 -18.55 -18.52 -5.66
C ALA A 145 -18.97 -17.06 -5.88
N ILE A 146 -18.00 -16.16 -5.96
CA ILE A 146 -18.24 -14.75 -6.24
C ILE A 146 -18.92 -14.56 -7.60
N ASP A 147 -18.41 -15.18 -8.66
CA ASP A 147 -18.98 -15.02 -10.01
C ASP A 147 -20.41 -15.59 -10.11
N GLU A 148 -20.67 -16.72 -9.44
CA GLU A 148 -22.01 -17.33 -9.34
C GLU A 148 -23.00 -16.42 -8.61
N PHE A 149 -22.63 -15.89 -7.44
CA PHE A 149 -23.51 -15.01 -6.66
C PHE A 149 -23.61 -13.58 -7.20
N ASN A 150 -22.68 -13.16 -8.05
CA ASN A 150 -22.73 -11.86 -8.74
C ASN A 150 -23.52 -11.94 -10.05
N GLY A 151 -24.12 -13.10 -10.38
CA GLY A 151 -24.92 -13.30 -11.57
C GLY A 151 -24.12 -13.27 -12.88
N LYS A 152 -22.79 -13.50 -12.82
CA LYS A 152 -21.92 -13.63 -14.00
C LYS A 152 -21.81 -15.07 -14.52
N ALA A 153 -22.64 -15.98 -14.00
CA ALA A 153 -22.88 -17.28 -14.62
C ALA A 153 -23.97 -17.11 -15.69
N ALA A 154 -23.54 -16.94 -16.95
CA ALA A 154 -24.30 -17.35 -18.11
C ALA A 154 -23.61 -18.59 -18.71
#